data_AF-A0A1M2VB90-F1
#
_entry.id   AF-A0A1M2VB90-F1
#
_cell.length_a   1.000
_cell.length_b   1.000
_cell.length_c   1.000
_cell.angle_alpha   90.00
_cell.angle_beta   90.00
_cell.angle_gamma   90.00
#
_symmetry.space_group_name_H-M   'P 1'
#
loop_
_entity.id
_entity.type
_entity.pdbx_description
1 polymer ?
#
loop_
_entity_poly.entity_id
_entity_poly.type
_entity_poly.pdbx_seq_one_letter_code
_entity_poly.pdbx_strand_id
1 'polypeptide(L)' 'MSTASQERNLLAVIGDEVAEKIRPMVDKFQEAFPALLEIPSKDHPYDPSKDSILKRVQKLFGE' A
#
# COMPACT_ATOMS: atom_id res chain seq x y z
N MET A 1 -36.94 19.00 5.60
CA MET A 1 -35.95 18.40 4.69
C MET A 1 -34.73 18.03 5.52
N SER A 2 -34.61 16.75 5.88
CA SER A 2 -33.50 16.27 6.72
C SER A 2 -32.23 16.29 5.88
N THR A 3 -31.31 17.19 6.19
CA THR A 3 -29.93 17.13 5.67
C THR A 3 -29.27 15.93 6.32
N ALA A 4 -29.37 14.77 5.67
CA ALA A 4 -28.51 13.64 5.98
C ALA A 4 -27.07 14.13 5.81
N SER A 5 -26.38 14.33 6.92
CA SER A 5 -24.95 14.57 6.94
C SER A 5 -24.32 13.32 6.34
N GLN A 6 -23.94 13.38 5.06
CA GLN A 6 -23.26 12.29 4.39
C GLN A 6 -21.93 12.09 5.12
N GLU A 7 -21.79 10.95 5.81
CA GLU A 7 -20.55 10.56 6.46
C GLU A 7 -19.47 10.46 5.38
N ARG A 8 -18.54 11.42 5.38
CA ARG A 8 -17.52 11.53 4.34
C ARG A 8 -16.34 10.64 4.74
N ASN A 9 -16.15 9.54 4.02
CA ASN A 9 -15.00 8.68 4.24
C ASN A 9 -13.71 9.42 3.86
N LEU A 10 -12.80 9.54 4.82
CA LEU A 10 -11.55 10.29 4.65
C LEU A 10 -10.41 9.41 4.14
N LEU A 11 -10.42 8.12 4.50
CA LEU A 11 -9.34 7.17 4.19
C LEU A 11 -9.94 5.82 3.77
N ALA A 12 -9.41 5.25 2.71
CA ALA A 12 -9.69 3.90 2.25
C ALA A 12 -8.38 3.11 2.26
N VAL A 13 -8.35 2.01 3.01
CA VAL A 13 -7.17 1.15 3.13
C VAL A 13 -7.44 -0.14 2.37
N ILE A 14 -6.56 -0.49 1.43
CA ILE A 14 -6.67 -1.69 0.60
C ILE A 14 -5.39 -2.51 0.66
N GLY A 15 -5.51 -3.84 0.57
CA GLY A 15 -4.35 -4.72 0.47
C GLY A 15 -3.75 -4.68 -0.93
N ASP A 16 -2.42 -4.83 -1.03
CA ASP A 16 -1.66 -4.82 -2.28
C ASP A 16 -2.20 -5.81 -3.33
N GLU A 17 -2.57 -7.04 -2.93
CA GLU A 17 -3.16 -8.04 -3.84
C GLU A 17 -4.48 -7.58 -4.46
N VAL A 18 -5.30 -6.85 -3.69
CA VAL A 18 -6.57 -6.31 -4.17
C VAL A 18 -6.31 -5.09 -5.03
N ALA A 19 -5.38 -4.21 -4.64
CA ALA A 19 -4.98 -3.03 -5.40
C ALA A 19 -4.50 -3.40 -6.80
N GLU A 20 -3.72 -4.47 -6.94
CA GLU A 20 -3.23 -4.96 -8.22
C GLU A 20 -4.37 -5.43 -9.14
N LYS A 21 -5.38 -6.10 -8.57
CA LYS A 21 -6.56 -6.55 -9.33
C LYS A 21 -7.40 -5.39 -9.88
N ILE A 22 -7.36 -4.23 -9.22
CA ILE A 22 -8.12 -3.03 -9.61
C ILE A 22 -7.23 -1.85 -10.02
N ARG A 23 -5.97 -2.10 -10.40
CA ARG A 23 -4.98 -1.07 -10.74
C ARG A 23 -5.51 0.01 -11.71
N PRO A 24 -6.25 -0.34 -12.79
CA PRO A 24 -6.81 0.68 -13.69
C PRO A 24 -7.83 1.62 -13.05
N MET A 25 -8.50 1.20 -11.96
CA MET A 25 -9.45 2.03 -11.22
C MET A 25 -8.74 2.91 -10.21
N VAL A 26 -7.73 2.36 -9.54
CA VAL A 26 -6.84 3.09 -8.62
C VAL A 26 -6.12 4.23 -9.34
N ASP A 27 -5.53 3.95 -10.51
CA ASP A 27 -4.81 4.96 -11.30
C ASP A 27 -5.70 6.09 -11.82
N LYS A 28 -6.99 5.80 -12.03
CA LYS A 28 -7.99 6.78 -12.48
C LYS A 28 -8.61 7.56 -11.31
N PHE A 29 -8.40 7.12 -10.08
CA PHE A 29 -8.96 7.76 -8.90
C PHE A 29 -8.19 9.06 -8.60
N GLN A 30 -8.80 10.19 -8.92
CA GLN A 30 -8.21 11.53 -8.72
C GLN A 30 -8.95 12.36 -7.65
N GLU A 31 -9.95 11.77 -6.99
CA GLU A 31 -10.70 12.47 -5.97
C GLU A 31 -9.82 12.69 -4.73
N ALA A 32 -9.95 13.87 -4.11
CA ALA A 32 -9.19 14.19 -2.91
C ALA A 32 -9.59 13.32 -1.71
N PHE A 33 -10.80 12.74 -1.72
CA PHE A 33 -11.31 11.87 -0.66
C PHE A 33 -12.15 10.73 -1.24
N PRO A 34 -12.05 9.53 -0.66
CA PRO A 34 -11.11 9.14 0.39
C PRO A 34 -9.67 9.08 -0.10
N ALA A 35 -8.69 9.38 0.76
CA ALA A 35 -7.30 9.08 0.48
C ALA A 35 -7.13 7.55 0.38
N LEU A 36 -6.50 7.05 -0.67
CA LEU A 36 -6.29 5.62 -0.89
C LEU A 36 -4.91 5.20 -0.36
N LEU A 37 -4.87 4.19 0.51
CA LEU A 37 -3.64 3.65 1.10
C LEU A 37 -3.51 2.15 0.81
N GLU A 38 -2.42 1.75 0.15
CA GLU A 38 -2.09 0.35 -0.12
C GLU A 38 -1.20 -0.21 0.99
N ILE A 39 -1.58 -1.36 1.56
CA ILE A 39 -0.81 -2.06 2.60
C ILE A 39 -0.36 -3.43 2.09
N PRO A 40 0.92 -3.80 2.21
CA PRO A 40 1.40 -5.12 1.85
C PRO A 40 0.80 -6.20 2.75
N SER A 41 0.39 -7.33 2.16
CA SER A 41 -0.11 -8.50 2.91
C SER A 41 1.04 -9.24 3.61
N LYS A 42 0.75 -9.87 4.76
CA LYS A 42 1.71 -10.69 5.53
C LYS A 42 2.24 -11.92 4.76
N ASP A 43 1.56 -12.33 3.69
CA ASP A 43 1.81 -13.57 2.95
C ASP A 43 2.99 -13.51 1.96
N HIS A 44 3.55 -12.32 1.72
CA HIS A 44 4.91 -12.21 1.19
C HIS A 44 5.88 -12.05 2.36
N PRO A 45 6.49 -13.14 2.87
CA PRO A 45 7.57 -13.02 3.83
C PRO A 45 8.63 -12.10 3.23
N TYR A 46 9.09 -11.14 4.05
CA TYR A 46 10.20 -10.27 3.75
C TYR A 46 11.32 -11.08 3.08
N ASP A 47 11.63 -10.75 1.82
CA ASP A 47 12.67 -11.43 1.04
C ASP A 47 14.02 -10.76 1.34
N PRO A 48 14.89 -11.39 2.16
CA PRO A 48 16.18 -10.81 2.54
C PRO A 48 17.11 -10.62 1.31
N SER A 49 16.84 -11.34 0.21
CA SER A 49 17.63 -11.26 -1.02
C SER A 49 17.35 -9.99 -1.84
N LYS A 50 16.21 -9.33 -1.59
CA LYS A 50 15.82 -8.08 -2.26
C LYS A 50 16.21 -6.84 -1.44
N ASP A 51 16.58 -7.01 -0.18
CA ASP A 51 17.01 -5.89 0.65
C ASP A 51 18.47 -5.51 0.37
N SER A 52 18.65 -4.31 -0.18
CA SER A 52 19.96 -3.73 -0.46
C SER A 52 20.79 -3.46 0.80
N ILE A 53 20.16 -3.28 1.96
CA ILE A 53 20.84 -3.07 3.24
C ILE A 53 21.48 -4.36 3.72
N LEU A 54 20.78 -5.49 3.67
CA LEU A 54 21.34 -6.79 4.06
C LEU A 54 22.54 -7.19 3.20
N LYS A 55 22.51 -6.90 1.91
CA LYS A 55 23.67 -7.11 1.00
C LYS A 55 24.88 -6.27 1.39
N ARG A 56 24.65 -5.03 1.84
CA ARG A 56 25.73 -4.13 2.26
C ARG A 56 26.33 -4.57 3.59
N VAL A 57 25.47 -5.03 4.51
CA VAL A 57 25.89 -5.59 5.80
C VAL A 57 26.71 -6.87 5.60
N GLN A 58 26.28 -7.81 4.75
CA GLN A 58 27.09 -9.01 4.44
C GLN A 58 28.46 -8.68 3.84
N LYS A 59 28.55 -7.65 2.97
CA LYS A 59 29.84 -7.17 2.47
C LYS A 59 30.73 -6.54 3.56
N LEU A 60 30.16 -6.00 4.62
CA LEU A 60 30.90 -5.42 5.75
C LEU A 60 31.32 -6.48 6.78
N PHE A 61 30.64 -7.63 6.81
CA PHE A 61 30.96 -8.77 7.68
C PHE A 61 31.77 -9.87 6.97
N GLY A 62 32.34 -9.58 5.81
CA GLY A 62 33.04 -10.54 4.95
C GLY A 62 34.42 -10.08 4.48
N GLU A 63 35.29 -9.76 5.43
CA GLU A 63 36.65 -10.35 5.63
C GLU A 63 36.89 -10.50 7.14
#